data_AF-A0A3D0KP08-F1
#
_entry.id   AF-A0A3D0KP08-F1
#
_cell.length_a   1.000
_cell.length_b   1.000
_cell.length_c   1.000
_cell.angle_alpha   90.00
_cell.angle_beta   90.00
_cell.angle_gamma   90.00
#
_symmetry.space_group_name_H-M   'P 1'
#
loop_
_entity.id
_entity.type
_entity.pdbx_description
1 polymer ?
#
loop_
_entity_poly.entity_id
_entity_poly.type
_entity_poly.pdbx_seq_one_letter_code
_entity_poly.pdbx_strand_id
1 'polypeptide(L)'
;MTIRKADSAGFCFGVNRAVNMVYDLLDKKVRVCTLGPIIHNMEMVGELKNMGCRPVESVDEIEPGETLIIRSHGVPKSVTDLLEERGVSYRDATCPFVKKIHRIVADSNADTDIVLIAGNKNHPEVQGIIGNCNCPWQAFNNEAELDEILPNILLQKNKQLIIVAQTTFDTNEWKKSVKKIKKLCTNSKIFDTICNATSVRQNEADEIAAQSDFMIVIGDRHSSNTNKLFDICKKRCPNTVLIETVGELDLEQLRKSRNIGVTAGASTPARIIKEVLDTMSEEIKSGETTNVEESFEELLEESLKNLNTNERVMGTVISIAPNEVQVDVGRKQTGFVPVSELSNDPTVKPEDVVKVGDQIELLIMKTNDQEGT
;
A
#
# COMPACT_ATOMS: atom_id res chain seq x y z
N MET A 1 -14.39 29.10 3.47
CA MET A 1 -13.25 28.18 3.21
C MET A 1 -13.81 26.77 3.01
N THR A 2 -13.18 25.92 2.20
CA THR A 2 -13.56 24.52 2.00
C THR A 2 -12.37 23.61 2.30
N ILE A 3 -12.63 22.49 2.98
CA ILE A 3 -11.64 21.44 3.24
C ILE A 3 -12.12 20.18 2.54
N ARG A 4 -11.29 19.60 1.68
CA ARG A 4 -11.55 18.32 1.02
C ARG A 4 -10.50 17.29 1.43
N LYS A 5 -10.94 16.29 2.18
CA LYS A 5 -10.13 15.13 2.55
C LYS A 5 -10.22 14.07 1.46
N ALA A 6 -9.10 13.40 1.17
CA ALA A 6 -9.09 12.17 0.41
C ALA A 6 -9.82 11.05 1.17
N ASP A 7 -10.73 10.35 0.51
CA ASP A 7 -11.44 9.18 1.02
C ASP A 7 -10.46 8.06 1.34
N SER A 8 -9.43 7.90 0.50
CA SER A 8 -8.38 6.91 0.73
C SER A 8 -7.37 7.32 1.81
N ALA A 9 -7.47 8.49 2.47
CA ALA A 9 -6.49 8.91 3.47
C ALA A 9 -6.34 7.93 4.66
N GLY A 10 -5.11 7.58 5.00
CA GLY A 10 -4.77 6.78 6.19
C GLY A 10 -4.42 5.32 5.89
N PHE A 11 -4.59 4.44 6.87
CA PHE A 11 -4.14 3.05 6.79
C PHE A 11 -4.70 2.30 5.59
N CYS A 12 -3.81 1.60 4.86
CA CYS A 12 -4.23 0.59 3.90
C CYS A 12 -4.41 -0.77 4.58
N PHE A 13 -5.05 -1.72 3.88
CA PHE A 13 -5.24 -3.10 4.36
C PHE A 13 -3.95 -3.76 4.87
N GLY A 14 -2.85 -3.65 4.11
CA GLY A 14 -1.58 -4.29 4.47
C GLY A 14 -0.98 -3.74 5.76
N VAL A 15 -1.13 -2.44 5.99
CA VAL A 15 -0.71 -1.76 7.23
C VAL A 15 -1.60 -2.17 8.39
N ASN A 16 -2.93 -2.12 8.23
CA ASN A 16 -3.88 -2.49 9.27
C ASN A 16 -3.66 -3.94 9.74
N ARG A 17 -3.50 -4.87 8.78
CA ARG A 17 -3.18 -6.28 9.08
C ARG A 17 -1.89 -6.41 9.88
N ALA A 18 -0.84 -5.67 9.51
CA ALA A 18 0.45 -5.79 10.19
C ALA A 18 0.41 -5.24 11.62
N VAL A 19 -0.23 -4.10 11.83
CA VAL A 19 -0.40 -3.50 13.15
C VAL A 19 -1.27 -4.38 14.05
N ASN A 20 -2.42 -4.87 13.54
CA ASN A 20 -3.31 -5.75 14.33
C ASN A 20 -2.64 -7.07 14.72
N MET A 21 -1.75 -7.60 13.88
CA MET A 21 -0.96 -8.78 14.26
C MET A 21 -0.06 -8.54 15.48
N VAL A 22 0.48 -7.33 15.63
CA VAL A 22 1.26 -6.96 16.82
C VAL A 22 0.32 -6.84 18.02
N TYR A 23 -0.81 -6.13 17.88
CA TYR A 23 -1.80 -5.98 18.96
C TYR A 23 -2.31 -7.32 19.48
N ASP A 24 -2.72 -8.22 18.58
CA ASP A 24 -3.25 -9.55 18.94
C ASP A 24 -2.26 -10.38 19.78
N LEU A 25 -0.96 -10.23 19.53
CA LEU A 25 0.08 -10.94 20.26
C LEU A 25 0.40 -10.27 21.61
N LEU A 26 0.41 -8.95 21.66
CA LEU A 26 0.58 -8.19 22.90
C LEU A 26 -0.59 -8.42 23.88
N ASP A 27 -1.82 -8.51 23.37
CA ASP A 27 -3.01 -8.81 24.19
C ASP A 27 -2.93 -10.21 24.80
N LYS A 28 -2.35 -11.16 24.06
CA LYS A 28 -2.06 -12.52 24.53
C LYS A 28 -0.81 -12.61 25.43
N LYS A 29 -0.21 -11.46 25.79
CA LYS A 29 1.01 -11.37 26.61
C LYS A 29 2.20 -12.12 26.01
N VAL A 30 2.23 -12.27 24.69
CA VAL A 30 3.38 -12.81 23.97
C VAL A 30 4.46 -11.73 23.92
N ARG A 31 5.69 -12.09 24.25
CA ARG A 31 6.84 -11.20 24.05
C ARG A 31 7.11 -11.10 22.55
N VAL A 32 6.94 -9.92 21.97
CA VAL A 32 7.08 -9.72 20.52
C VAL A 32 8.16 -8.70 20.19
N CYS A 33 8.88 -8.98 19.12
CA CYS A 33 9.79 -8.05 18.50
C CYS A 33 9.49 -7.92 17.00
N THR A 34 9.86 -6.81 16.38
CA THR A 34 9.68 -6.58 14.94
C THR A 34 11.04 -6.38 14.28
N LEU A 35 11.25 -6.96 13.10
CA LEU A 35 12.48 -6.70 12.34
C LEU A 35 12.38 -5.36 11.62
N GLY A 36 12.99 -4.34 12.22
CA GLY A 36 12.80 -2.94 11.93
C GLY A 36 11.40 -2.43 12.34
N PRO A 37 11.04 -1.21 11.93
CA PRO A 37 9.69 -0.68 12.09
C PRO A 37 8.66 -1.59 11.42
N ILE A 38 7.57 -1.94 12.12
CA ILE A 38 6.48 -2.73 11.55
C ILE A 38 5.88 -2.05 10.31
N ILE A 39 5.81 -0.71 10.34
CA ILE A 39 5.41 0.20 9.27
C ILE A 39 6.28 1.47 9.32
N HIS A 40 6.28 2.27 8.25
CA HIS A 40 6.90 3.60 8.24
C HIS A 40 5.96 4.64 8.84
N ASN A 41 5.81 4.59 10.17
CA ASN A 41 5.19 5.63 10.99
C ASN A 41 5.75 5.56 12.41
N MET A 42 6.65 6.49 12.77
CA MET A 42 7.37 6.43 14.05
C MET A 42 6.48 6.63 15.29
N GLU A 43 5.36 7.36 15.16
CA GLU A 43 4.41 7.53 16.25
C GLU A 43 3.73 6.20 16.61
N MET A 44 3.25 5.46 15.60
CA MET A 44 2.69 4.12 15.75
C MET A 44 3.74 3.13 16.30
N VAL A 45 4.99 3.23 15.85
CA VAL A 45 6.09 2.40 16.39
C VAL A 45 6.35 2.72 17.86
N GLY A 46 6.28 4.00 18.26
CA GLY A 46 6.39 4.43 19.65
C GLY A 46 5.26 3.89 20.52
N GLU A 47 4.03 3.91 20.03
CA GLU A 47 2.85 3.33 20.70
C GLU A 47 3.04 1.83 20.96
N LEU A 48 3.40 1.06 19.94
CA LEU A 48 3.64 -0.39 20.08
C LEU A 48 4.80 -0.67 21.04
N LYS A 49 5.84 0.17 21.04
CA LYS A 49 6.95 0.07 21.98
C LYS A 49 6.51 0.29 23.42
N ASN A 50 5.66 1.28 23.67
CA ASN A 50 5.09 1.53 25.00
C ASN A 50 4.21 0.38 25.49
N MET A 51 3.63 -0.39 24.56
CA MET A 51 2.86 -1.59 24.87
C MET A 51 3.71 -2.86 25.03
N GLY A 52 5.01 -2.79 24.76
CA GLY A 52 5.97 -3.87 24.97
C GLY A 52 6.49 -4.56 23.70
N CYS A 53 6.17 -4.05 22.50
CA CYS A 53 6.77 -4.54 21.26
C CYS A 53 8.17 -3.95 21.05
N ARG A 54 9.18 -4.81 20.89
CA ARG A 54 10.58 -4.34 20.73
C ARG A 54 11.00 -4.32 19.26
N PRO A 55 11.25 -3.16 18.63
CA PRO A 55 11.88 -3.15 17.31
C PRO A 55 13.35 -3.55 17.43
N VAL A 56 13.81 -4.43 16.53
CA VAL A 56 15.20 -4.90 16.41
C VAL A 56 15.75 -4.62 15.02
N GLU A 57 17.06 -4.39 14.89
CA GLU A 57 17.66 -4.14 13.57
C GLU A 57 18.07 -5.45 12.87
N SER A 58 18.37 -6.48 13.65
CA SER A 58 18.85 -7.77 13.17
C SER A 58 18.22 -8.96 13.88
N VAL A 59 18.34 -10.15 13.28
CA VAL A 59 17.89 -11.42 13.89
C VAL A 59 18.73 -11.79 15.12
N ASP A 60 19.95 -11.26 15.24
CA ASP A 60 20.86 -11.51 16.37
C ASP A 60 20.41 -10.82 17.66
N GLU A 61 19.60 -9.77 17.55
CA GLU A 61 19.08 -9.02 18.70
C GLU A 61 17.84 -9.66 19.33
N ILE A 62 17.29 -10.75 18.74
CA ILE A 62 16.08 -11.41 19.24
C ILE A 62 16.39 -12.10 20.58
N GLU A 63 15.57 -11.82 21.59
CA GLU A 63 15.77 -12.41 22.92
C GLU A 63 15.10 -13.79 23.03
N PRO A 64 15.63 -14.70 23.89
CA PRO A 64 15.01 -15.99 24.13
C PRO A 64 13.53 -15.88 24.54
N GLY A 65 12.68 -16.65 23.85
CA GLY A 65 11.24 -16.69 24.09
C GLY A 65 10.45 -15.56 23.43
N GLU A 66 11.09 -14.65 22.69
CA GLU A 66 10.37 -13.71 21.84
C GLU A 66 9.83 -14.37 20.56
N THR A 67 8.71 -13.85 20.08
CA THR A 67 8.21 -14.12 18.73
C THR A 67 8.50 -12.92 17.85
N LEU A 68 9.24 -13.14 16.76
CA LEU A 68 9.52 -12.09 15.77
C LEU A 68 8.30 -11.86 14.87
N ILE A 69 8.03 -10.62 14.52
CA ILE A 69 7.06 -10.25 13.50
C ILE A 69 7.81 -9.64 12.31
N ILE A 70 7.69 -10.28 11.15
CA ILE A 70 8.19 -9.76 9.88
C ILE A 70 7.30 -8.60 9.45
N ARG A 71 7.89 -7.43 9.19
CA ARG A 71 7.18 -6.19 8.79
C ARG A 71 6.38 -6.31 7.48
N SER A 72 5.44 -5.39 7.28
CA SER A 72 4.55 -5.38 6.10
C SER A 72 5.27 -5.35 4.75
N HIS A 73 6.47 -4.77 4.71
CA HIS A 73 7.34 -4.67 3.53
C HIS A 73 8.01 -6.00 3.15
N GLY A 74 7.92 -7.02 3.99
CA GLY A 74 8.65 -8.28 3.79
C GLY A 74 10.14 -8.18 4.06
N VAL A 75 10.80 -9.32 3.87
CA VAL A 75 12.23 -9.54 4.11
C VAL A 75 12.82 -10.44 3.03
N PRO A 76 14.14 -10.39 2.81
CA PRO A 76 14.88 -11.39 2.03
C PRO A 76 14.60 -12.82 2.49
N LYS A 77 14.69 -13.79 1.57
CA LYS A 77 14.54 -15.22 1.91
C LYS A 77 15.58 -15.68 2.94
N SER A 78 16.80 -15.14 2.88
CA SER A 78 17.85 -15.45 3.86
C SER A 78 17.47 -15.13 5.31
N VAL A 79 16.57 -14.16 5.53
CA VAL A 79 16.08 -13.84 6.88
C VAL A 79 15.16 -14.94 7.39
N THR A 80 14.20 -15.41 6.56
CA THR A 80 13.32 -16.51 6.96
C THR A 80 14.09 -17.81 7.16
N ASP A 81 15.06 -18.10 6.29
CA ASP A 81 15.91 -19.29 6.41
C ASP A 81 16.71 -19.26 7.73
N LEU A 82 17.24 -18.10 8.12
CA LEU A 82 17.95 -17.92 9.38
C LEU A 82 17.04 -18.09 10.62
N LEU A 83 15.79 -17.62 10.54
CA LEU A 83 14.82 -17.79 11.63
C LEU A 83 14.47 -19.27 11.83
N GLU A 84 14.25 -20.00 10.73
CA GLU A 84 14.00 -21.43 10.73
C GLU A 84 15.20 -22.22 11.26
N GLU A 85 16.41 -21.91 10.79
CA GLU A 85 17.66 -22.54 11.25
C GLU A 85 17.87 -22.36 12.76
N ARG A 86 17.55 -21.19 13.30
CA ARG A 86 17.67 -20.88 14.73
C ARG A 86 16.48 -21.31 15.58
N GLY A 87 15.44 -21.87 14.98
CA GLY A 87 14.21 -22.26 15.68
C GLY A 87 13.49 -21.07 16.35
N VAL A 88 13.63 -19.87 15.79
CA VAL A 88 12.97 -18.65 16.29
C VAL A 88 11.50 -18.67 15.87
N SER A 89 10.59 -18.52 16.83
CA SER A 89 9.16 -18.35 16.54
C SER A 89 8.95 -17.03 15.80
N TYR A 90 8.26 -17.05 14.66
CA TYR A 90 7.93 -15.82 13.95
C TYR A 90 6.53 -15.82 13.35
N ARG A 91 5.98 -14.61 13.14
CA ARG A 91 4.75 -14.33 12.41
C ARG A 91 5.05 -13.43 11.22
N ASP A 92 4.47 -13.76 10.09
CA ASP A 92 4.73 -13.04 8.85
C ASP A 92 3.62 -12.01 8.55
N ALA A 93 3.90 -10.75 8.88
CA ALA A 93 3.02 -9.63 8.62
C ALA A 93 3.21 -9.02 7.22
N THR A 94 4.07 -9.60 6.36
CA THR A 94 4.25 -9.16 4.97
C THR A 94 2.90 -9.04 4.27
N CYS A 95 2.69 -7.91 3.61
CA CYS A 95 1.48 -7.64 2.83
C CYS A 95 1.30 -8.71 1.74
N PRO A 96 0.10 -9.28 1.54
CA PRO A 96 -0.13 -10.27 0.48
C PRO A 96 0.26 -9.79 -0.93
N PHE A 97 0.11 -8.50 -1.22
CA PHE A 97 0.56 -7.91 -2.49
C PHE A 97 2.09 -7.93 -2.64
N VAL A 98 2.84 -7.72 -1.55
CA VAL A 98 4.30 -7.86 -1.54
C VAL A 98 4.71 -9.34 -1.69
N LYS A 99 4.02 -10.25 -1.00
CA LYS A 99 4.25 -11.70 -1.17
C LYS A 99 4.02 -12.17 -2.61
N LYS A 100 3.04 -11.58 -3.31
CA LYS A 100 2.82 -11.85 -4.74
C LYS A 100 4.06 -11.50 -5.56
N ILE A 101 4.70 -10.37 -5.30
CA ILE A 101 5.96 -9.98 -5.96
C ILE A 101 7.07 -10.97 -5.62
N HIS A 102 7.23 -11.34 -4.34
CA HIS A 102 8.25 -12.30 -3.91
C HIS A 102 8.12 -13.64 -4.67
N ARG A 103 6.89 -14.14 -4.85
CA ARG A 103 6.64 -15.37 -5.64
C ARG A 103 7.02 -15.19 -7.10
N ILE A 104 6.61 -14.09 -7.74
CA ILE A 104 6.95 -13.81 -9.15
C ILE A 104 8.46 -13.84 -9.37
N VAL A 105 9.25 -13.20 -8.49
CA VAL A 105 10.70 -13.16 -8.65
C VAL A 105 11.40 -14.44 -8.20
N ALA A 106 10.82 -15.20 -7.26
CA ALA A 106 11.33 -16.51 -6.86
C ALA A 106 11.12 -17.57 -7.95
N ASP A 107 10.06 -17.48 -8.74
CA ASP A 107 9.79 -18.40 -9.86
C ASP A 107 10.67 -18.14 -11.09
N SER A 108 11.56 -17.14 -11.05
CA SER A 108 12.48 -16.83 -12.14
C SER A 108 13.62 -17.85 -12.25
N ASN A 109 14.04 -18.13 -13.48
CA ASN A 109 15.12 -19.07 -13.78
C ASN A 109 16.48 -18.34 -13.84
N ALA A 110 17.46 -18.82 -13.07
CA ALA A 110 18.80 -18.22 -12.96
C ALA A 110 19.54 -18.12 -14.31
N ASP A 111 19.35 -19.11 -15.19
CA ASP A 111 20.07 -19.24 -16.45
C ASP A 111 19.39 -18.52 -17.61
N THR A 112 18.07 -18.31 -17.54
CA THR A 112 17.31 -17.71 -18.66
C THR A 112 16.73 -16.35 -18.35
N ASP A 113 16.60 -15.94 -17.09
CA ASP A 113 15.83 -14.75 -16.75
C ASP A 113 16.72 -13.63 -16.19
N ILE A 114 16.21 -12.41 -16.27
CA ILE A 114 16.72 -11.23 -15.58
C ILE A 114 15.51 -10.50 -14.99
N VAL A 115 15.58 -10.11 -13.72
CA VAL A 115 14.53 -9.34 -13.05
C VAL A 115 14.87 -7.86 -13.04
N LEU A 116 13.94 -7.02 -13.49
CA LEU A 116 14.03 -5.56 -13.44
C LEU A 116 12.97 -5.03 -12.47
N ILE A 117 13.40 -4.28 -11.47
CA ILE A 117 12.55 -3.84 -10.35
C ILE A 117 12.39 -2.31 -10.43
N ALA A 118 11.19 -1.83 -10.69
CA ALA A 118 10.87 -0.41 -10.55
C ALA A 118 10.73 -0.07 -9.06
N GLY A 119 11.73 0.60 -8.47
CA GLY A 119 11.74 0.95 -7.06
C GLY A 119 13.13 1.33 -6.55
N ASN A 120 13.15 1.96 -5.37
CA ASN A 120 14.40 2.34 -4.73
C ASN A 120 15.10 1.10 -4.16
N LYS A 121 16.28 0.79 -4.71
CA LYS A 121 17.06 -0.37 -4.29
C LYS A 121 17.31 -0.44 -2.78
N ASN A 122 17.39 0.69 -2.08
CA ASN A 122 17.64 0.72 -0.63
C ASN A 122 16.37 0.59 0.22
N HIS A 123 15.18 0.57 -0.40
CA HIS A 123 13.92 0.49 0.32
C HIS A 123 13.70 -0.94 0.88
N PRO A 124 13.21 -1.09 2.13
CA PRO A 124 12.83 -2.37 2.72
C PRO A 124 12.13 -3.38 1.82
N GLU A 125 11.09 -2.94 1.12
CA GLU A 125 10.32 -3.79 0.22
C GLU A 125 11.13 -4.25 -0.99
N VAL A 126 11.93 -3.36 -1.57
CA VAL A 126 12.77 -3.69 -2.73
C VAL A 126 13.91 -4.62 -2.32
N GLN A 127 14.48 -4.44 -1.12
CA GLN A 127 15.42 -5.39 -0.54
C GLN A 127 14.78 -6.76 -0.30
N GLY A 128 13.52 -6.81 0.13
CA GLY A 128 12.72 -8.03 0.19
C GLY A 128 12.60 -8.71 -1.17
N ILE A 129 12.20 -7.96 -2.20
CA ILE A 129 12.07 -8.47 -3.58
C ILE A 129 13.42 -9.00 -4.08
N ILE A 130 14.48 -8.20 -3.98
CA ILE A 130 15.86 -8.57 -4.37
C ILE A 130 16.29 -9.85 -3.69
N GLY A 131 16.07 -9.96 -2.38
CA GLY A 131 16.45 -11.12 -1.57
C GLY A 131 15.62 -12.38 -1.82
N ASN A 132 14.62 -12.32 -2.72
CA ASN A 132 13.85 -13.45 -3.20
C ASN A 132 14.11 -13.75 -4.69
N CYS A 133 14.95 -12.97 -5.38
CA CYS A 133 15.35 -13.25 -6.76
C CYS A 133 16.30 -14.45 -6.83
N ASN A 134 16.05 -15.36 -7.78
CA ASN A 134 16.94 -16.49 -8.10
C ASN A 134 17.83 -16.24 -9.33
N CYS A 135 17.71 -15.06 -9.96
CA CYS A 135 18.45 -14.69 -11.16
C CYS A 135 19.06 -13.27 -11.01
N PRO A 136 19.92 -12.84 -11.96
CA PRO A 136 20.43 -11.48 -11.96
C PRO A 136 19.30 -10.44 -11.96
N TRP A 137 19.50 -9.36 -11.21
CA TRP A 137 18.51 -8.30 -11.08
C TRP A 137 19.12 -6.91 -11.26
N GLN A 138 18.27 -5.94 -11.60
CA GLN A 138 18.57 -4.51 -11.58
C GLN A 138 17.37 -3.75 -11.03
N ALA A 139 17.61 -2.61 -10.38
CA ALA A 139 16.54 -1.74 -9.87
C ALA A 139 16.68 -0.33 -10.44
N PHE A 140 15.56 0.35 -10.66
CA PHE A 140 15.53 1.69 -11.22
C PHE A 140 14.40 2.53 -10.61
N ASN A 141 14.62 3.83 -10.44
CA ASN A 141 13.64 4.72 -9.80
C ASN A 141 12.79 5.52 -10.78
N ASN A 142 13.22 5.67 -12.03
CA ASN A 142 12.57 6.53 -13.04
C ASN A 142 12.99 6.16 -14.45
N GLU A 143 12.39 6.83 -15.44
CA GLU A 143 12.68 6.60 -16.87
C GLU A 143 14.14 6.86 -17.25
N ALA A 144 14.84 7.81 -16.61
CA ALA A 144 16.22 8.15 -16.93
C ALA A 144 17.20 7.05 -16.47
N GLU A 145 17.05 6.54 -15.25
CA GLU A 145 17.83 5.39 -14.78
C GLU A 145 17.57 4.14 -15.63
N LEU A 146 16.32 3.96 -16.09
CA LEU A 146 15.99 2.88 -17.01
C LEU A 146 16.74 3.00 -18.35
N ASP A 147 16.94 4.21 -18.88
CA ASP A 147 17.70 4.44 -20.12
C ASP A 147 19.18 4.05 -19.99
N GLU A 148 19.75 4.14 -18.80
CA GLU A 148 21.13 3.74 -18.52
C GLU A 148 21.27 2.22 -18.40
N ILE A 149 20.27 1.57 -17.79
CA ILE A 149 20.33 0.13 -17.47
C ILE A 149 19.91 -0.74 -18.66
N LEU A 150 18.84 -0.35 -19.36
CA LEU A 150 18.18 -1.20 -20.35
C LEU A 150 19.08 -1.60 -21.52
N PRO A 151 19.93 -0.72 -22.10
CA PRO A 151 20.83 -1.12 -23.20
C PRO A 151 21.74 -2.30 -22.84
N ASN A 152 22.29 -2.31 -21.62
CA ASN A 152 23.19 -3.37 -21.15
C ASN A 152 22.45 -4.70 -20.93
N ILE A 153 21.20 -4.65 -20.47
CA ILE A 153 20.35 -5.84 -20.32
C ILE A 153 20.04 -6.43 -21.69
N LEU A 154 19.71 -5.60 -22.69
CA LEU A 154 19.34 -6.06 -24.04
C LEU A 154 20.51 -6.69 -24.81
N LEU A 155 21.76 -6.43 -24.41
CA LEU A 155 22.93 -7.11 -24.97
C LEU A 155 23.02 -8.59 -24.53
N GLN A 156 22.36 -8.97 -23.43
CA GLN A 156 22.32 -10.33 -22.93
C GLN A 156 21.31 -11.17 -23.73
N LYS A 157 21.71 -11.52 -24.97
CA LYS A 157 20.91 -12.30 -25.91
C LYS A 157 20.38 -13.58 -25.24
N ASN A 158 19.14 -13.94 -25.56
CA ASN A 158 18.41 -15.11 -25.04
C ASN A 158 17.96 -15.04 -23.57
N LYS A 159 18.06 -13.88 -22.91
CA LYS A 159 17.47 -13.69 -21.59
C LYS A 159 16.03 -13.19 -21.68
N GLN A 160 15.16 -13.72 -20.82
CA GLN A 160 13.79 -13.31 -20.63
C GLN A 160 13.74 -12.22 -19.56
N LEU A 161 13.29 -11.02 -19.93
CA LEU A 161 13.14 -9.92 -18.97
C LEU A 161 11.83 -10.10 -18.20
N ILE A 162 11.92 -10.13 -16.88
CA ILE A 162 10.79 -10.09 -15.93
C ILE A 162 10.79 -8.72 -15.27
N ILE A 163 9.68 -8.00 -15.31
CA ILE A 163 9.59 -6.65 -14.77
C ILE A 163 8.51 -6.62 -13.70
N VAL A 164 8.88 -6.14 -12.51
CA VAL A 164 7.97 -5.90 -11.38
C VAL A 164 8.17 -4.46 -10.88
N ALA A 165 7.17 -3.94 -10.18
CA ALA A 165 7.24 -2.66 -9.50
C ALA A 165 7.06 -2.80 -7.99
N GLN A 166 7.76 -1.98 -7.22
CA GLN A 166 7.44 -1.73 -5.82
C GLN A 166 5.96 -1.31 -5.70
N THR A 167 5.26 -1.82 -4.70
CA THR A 167 3.81 -1.60 -4.52
C THR A 167 3.43 -0.13 -4.39
N THR A 168 4.35 0.70 -3.88
CA THR A 168 4.19 2.15 -3.67
C THR A 168 4.83 3.01 -4.76
N PHE A 169 5.23 2.43 -5.90
CA PHE A 169 5.90 3.14 -6.98
C PHE A 169 4.99 4.19 -7.67
N ASP A 170 5.60 5.15 -8.36
CA ASP A 170 4.87 6.18 -9.12
C ASP A 170 4.16 5.58 -10.33
N THR A 171 2.84 5.70 -10.38
CA THR A 171 2.03 5.12 -11.48
C THR A 171 2.30 5.76 -12.84
N ASN A 172 2.69 7.04 -12.89
CA ASN A 172 3.02 7.74 -14.12
C ASN A 172 4.42 7.36 -14.62
N GLU A 173 5.42 7.27 -13.75
CA GLU A 173 6.75 6.77 -14.11
C GLU A 173 6.66 5.31 -14.56
N TRP A 174 5.87 4.48 -13.89
CA TRP A 174 5.64 3.10 -14.32
C TRP A 174 5.07 3.01 -15.73
N LYS A 175 4.03 3.81 -16.05
CA LYS A 175 3.47 3.86 -17.40
C LYS A 175 4.51 4.25 -18.46
N LYS A 176 5.38 5.22 -18.18
CA LYS A 176 6.49 5.62 -19.08
C LYS A 176 7.48 4.47 -19.27
N SER A 177 7.94 3.87 -18.17
CA SER A 177 8.88 2.75 -18.18
C SER A 177 8.35 1.54 -18.94
N VAL A 178 7.10 1.12 -18.67
CA VAL A 178 6.44 0.01 -19.38
C VAL A 178 6.33 0.29 -20.88
N LYS A 179 5.93 1.51 -21.27
CA LYS A 179 5.85 1.91 -22.68
C LYS A 179 7.20 1.78 -23.37
N LYS A 180 8.27 2.20 -22.71
CA LYS A 180 9.65 2.12 -23.23
C LYS A 180 10.13 0.67 -23.34
N ILE A 181 9.92 -0.13 -22.30
CA ILE A 181 10.31 -1.55 -22.27
C ILE A 181 9.60 -2.32 -23.39
N LYS A 182 8.28 -2.14 -23.57
CA LYS A 182 7.53 -2.78 -24.66
C LYS A 182 8.04 -2.42 -26.06
N LYS A 183 8.58 -1.20 -26.24
CA LYS A 183 9.15 -0.75 -27.51
C LYS A 183 10.50 -1.41 -27.82
N LEU A 184 11.29 -1.71 -26.79
CA LEU A 184 12.67 -2.19 -26.93
C LEU A 184 12.83 -3.70 -26.71
N CYS A 185 11.90 -4.33 -26.00
CA CYS A 185 11.90 -5.75 -25.66
C CYS A 185 10.48 -6.33 -25.77
N THR A 186 10.18 -6.90 -26.94
CA THR A 186 8.83 -7.39 -27.28
C THR A 186 8.43 -8.68 -26.56
N ASN A 187 9.40 -9.46 -26.08
CA ASN A 187 9.17 -10.70 -25.34
C ASN A 187 9.13 -10.52 -23.82
N SER A 188 9.19 -9.29 -23.29
CA SER A 188 9.21 -9.03 -21.84
C SER A 188 7.95 -9.51 -21.10
N LYS A 189 8.13 -10.04 -19.87
CA LYS A 189 7.05 -10.39 -18.93
C LYS A 189 6.89 -9.24 -17.94
N ILE A 190 5.87 -8.43 -18.12
CA ILE A 190 5.62 -7.25 -17.28
C ILE A 190 4.49 -7.55 -16.31
N PHE A 191 4.78 -7.49 -15.02
CA PHE A 191 3.80 -7.64 -13.96
C PHE A 191 3.53 -6.27 -13.34
N ASP A 192 2.29 -5.78 -13.48
CA ASP A 192 1.87 -4.55 -12.83
C ASP A 192 1.58 -4.81 -11.36
N THR A 193 2.61 -4.62 -10.52
CA THR A 193 2.57 -4.97 -9.10
C THR A 193 2.41 -3.75 -8.19
N ILE A 194 2.12 -2.57 -8.75
CA ILE A 194 1.68 -1.42 -7.95
C ILE A 194 0.33 -1.79 -7.32
N CYS A 195 0.20 -1.59 -6.02
CA CYS A 195 -1.03 -1.95 -5.31
C CYS A 195 -2.17 -1.01 -5.70
N ASN A 196 -3.38 -1.54 -5.87
CA ASN A 196 -4.56 -0.72 -6.14
C ASN A 196 -4.77 0.40 -5.10
N ALA A 197 -4.50 0.13 -3.82
CA ALA A 197 -4.59 1.15 -2.76
C ALA A 197 -3.64 2.34 -3.00
N THR A 198 -2.46 2.09 -3.58
CA THR A 198 -1.53 3.13 -3.99
C THR A 198 -2.07 3.88 -5.21
N SER A 199 -2.53 3.18 -6.24
CA SER A 199 -3.05 3.81 -7.46
C SER A 199 -4.26 4.72 -7.19
N VAL A 200 -5.23 4.25 -6.40
CA VAL A 200 -6.40 5.04 -5.98
C VAL A 200 -5.95 6.30 -5.24
N ARG A 201 -5.05 6.15 -4.26
CA ARG A 201 -4.58 7.26 -3.42
C ARG A 201 -3.77 8.29 -4.20
N GLN A 202 -2.95 7.86 -5.16
CA GLN A 202 -2.21 8.77 -6.05
C GLN A 202 -3.15 9.55 -6.97
N ASN A 203 -4.14 8.89 -7.58
CA ASN A 203 -5.11 9.57 -8.46
C ASN A 203 -5.95 10.58 -7.67
N GLU A 204 -6.48 10.17 -6.53
CA GLU A 204 -7.27 11.06 -5.66
C GLU A 204 -6.46 12.26 -5.16
N ALA A 205 -5.21 12.04 -4.76
CA ALA A 205 -4.31 13.12 -4.35
C ALA A 205 -4.01 14.10 -5.50
N ASP A 206 -3.85 13.62 -6.74
CA ASP A 206 -3.68 14.46 -7.94
C ASP A 206 -4.92 15.32 -8.21
N GLU A 207 -6.11 14.71 -8.14
CA GLU A 207 -7.39 15.38 -8.38
C GLU A 207 -7.72 16.44 -7.33
N ILE A 208 -7.52 16.12 -6.05
CA ILE A 208 -7.72 17.06 -4.94
C ILE A 208 -6.71 18.21 -5.05
N ALA A 209 -5.43 17.90 -5.27
CA ALA A 209 -4.40 18.93 -5.38
C ALA A 209 -4.63 19.87 -6.58
N ALA A 210 -5.19 19.39 -7.69
CA ALA A 210 -5.52 20.22 -8.85
C ALA A 210 -6.62 21.27 -8.57
N GLN A 211 -7.41 21.08 -7.51
CA GLN A 211 -8.50 21.97 -7.12
C GLN A 211 -8.19 22.77 -5.85
N SER A 212 -7.02 22.56 -5.26
CA SER A 212 -6.61 23.12 -3.96
C SER A 212 -5.63 24.28 -4.11
N ASP A 213 -5.77 25.31 -3.28
CA ASP A 213 -4.80 26.41 -3.15
C ASP A 213 -3.82 26.22 -1.98
N PHE A 214 -4.10 25.24 -1.11
CA PHE A 214 -3.18 24.69 -0.11
C PHE A 214 -3.43 23.19 0.04
N MET A 215 -2.37 22.39 0.02
CA MET A 215 -2.47 20.93 0.10
C MET A 215 -1.64 20.41 1.27
N ILE A 216 -2.26 19.62 2.13
CA ILE A 216 -1.63 19.03 3.30
C ILE A 216 -1.52 17.52 3.08
N VAL A 217 -0.30 17.00 3.13
CA VAL A 217 -0.01 15.57 3.06
C VAL A 217 0.46 15.11 4.44
N ILE A 218 -0.34 14.28 5.10
CA ILE A 218 -0.07 13.83 6.48
C ILE A 218 0.64 12.47 6.46
N GLY A 219 1.84 12.40 7.03
CA GLY A 219 2.51 11.12 7.26
C GLY A 219 4.03 11.23 7.41
N ASP A 220 4.63 10.09 7.73
CA ASP A 220 6.06 9.92 7.97
C ASP A 220 6.91 10.26 6.73
N ARG A 221 7.94 11.09 6.90
CA ARG A 221 8.90 11.48 5.84
C ARG A 221 9.75 10.33 5.32
N HIS A 222 9.85 9.21 6.05
CA HIS A 222 10.52 8.00 5.58
C HIS A 222 9.59 7.06 4.79
N SER A 223 8.28 7.34 4.75
CA SER A 223 7.34 6.54 3.98
C SER A 223 7.43 6.83 2.48
N SER A 224 7.78 5.81 1.70
CA SER A 224 7.81 5.90 0.23
C SER A 224 6.47 6.38 -0.33
N ASN A 225 5.36 5.84 0.18
CA ASN A 225 4.02 6.26 -0.25
C ASN A 225 3.72 7.72 0.11
N THR A 226 4.04 8.18 1.32
CA THR A 226 3.79 9.58 1.73
C THR A 226 4.57 10.56 0.86
N ASN A 227 5.87 10.31 0.65
CA ASN A 227 6.70 11.15 -0.23
C ASN A 227 6.17 11.17 -1.66
N LYS A 228 5.69 10.03 -2.16
CA LYS A 228 5.10 9.93 -3.49
C LYS A 228 3.87 10.82 -3.64
N LEU A 229 2.99 10.83 -2.63
CA LEU A 229 1.81 11.71 -2.61
C LEU A 229 2.23 13.18 -2.54
N PHE A 230 3.20 13.52 -1.71
CA PHE A 230 3.74 14.87 -1.64
C PHE A 230 4.28 15.35 -3.00
N ASP A 231 5.07 14.53 -3.69
CA ASP A 231 5.59 14.86 -5.02
C ASP A 231 4.47 15.08 -6.05
N ILE A 232 3.43 14.25 -6.01
CA ILE A 232 2.27 14.35 -6.91
C ILE A 232 1.49 15.64 -6.62
N CYS A 233 1.16 15.87 -5.36
CA CYS A 233 0.45 17.06 -4.90
C CYS A 233 1.23 18.34 -5.22
N LYS A 234 2.54 18.38 -4.95
CA LYS A 234 3.40 19.56 -5.19
C LYS A 234 3.44 19.98 -6.66
N LYS A 235 3.33 19.03 -7.59
CA LYS A 235 3.26 19.31 -9.03
C LYS A 235 1.97 20.02 -9.44
N ARG A 236 0.87 19.80 -8.72
CA ARG A 236 -0.45 20.41 -8.99
C ARG A 236 -0.70 21.66 -8.16
N CYS A 237 -0.33 21.63 -6.89
CA CYS A 237 -0.47 22.71 -5.92
C CYS A 237 0.90 23.10 -5.36
N PRO A 238 1.51 24.21 -5.79
CA PRO A 238 2.80 24.66 -5.28
C PRO A 238 2.83 24.87 -3.77
N ASN A 239 1.69 25.21 -3.17
CA ASN A 239 1.50 25.31 -1.72
C ASN A 239 1.17 23.94 -1.10
N THR A 240 1.95 22.91 -1.41
CA THR A 240 1.85 21.62 -0.72
C THR A 240 2.85 21.55 0.43
N VAL A 241 2.40 21.09 1.59
CA VAL A 241 3.21 20.77 2.78
C VAL A 241 3.09 19.29 3.15
N LEU A 242 4.18 18.72 3.66
CA LEU A 242 4.20 17.39 4.28
C LEU A 242 4.39 17.59 5.78
N ILE A 243 3.41 17.13 6.55
CA ILE A 243 3.42 17.21 8.02
C ILE A 243 3.34 15.81 8.64
N GLU A 244 4.04 15.61 9.75
CA GLU A 244 3.91 14.36 10.53
C GLU A 244 2.88 14.49 11.66
N THR A 245 2.77 15.67 12.26
CA THR A 245 1.85 15.97 13.37
C THR A 245 1.17 17.31 13.17
N VAL A 246 0.10 17.56 13.92
CA VAL A 246 -0.62 18.85 13.91
C VAL A 246 0.27 20.04 14.31
N GLY A 247 1.32 19.81 15.10
CA GLY A 247 2.26 20.87 15.50
C GLY A 247 3.09 21.44 14.34
N GLU A 248 3.11 20.78 13.18
CA GLU A 248 3.78 21.26 11.96
C GLU A 248 2.81 22.00 11.01
N LEU A 249 1.53 22.12 11.37
CA LEU A 249 0.53 22.78 10.54
C LEU A 249 0.78 24.30 10.47
N ASP A 250 0.92 24.81 9.25
CA ASP A 250 1.05 26.26 9.02
C ASP A 250 -0.33 26.93 9.11
N LEU A 251 -0.66 27.42 10.31
CA LEU A 251 -1.93 28.10 10.59
C LEU A 251 -2.08 29.42 9.82
N GLU A 252 -0.98 30.11 9.53
CA GLU A 252 -1.01 31.37 8.78
C GLU A 252 -1.36 31.13 7.30
N GLN A 253 -0.80 30.08 6.71
CA GLN A 253 -1.15 29.65 5.36
C GLN A 253 -2.58 29.13 5.30
N LEU A 254 -3.00 28.35 6.31
CA LEU A 254 -4.36 27.83 6.43
C LEU A 254 -5.41 28.96 6.36
N ARG A 255 -5.23 30.02 7.14
CA ARG A 255 -6.15 31.19 7.19
C ARG A 255 -6.26 31.94 5.86
N LYS A 256 -5.23 31.87 5.01
CA LYS A 256 -5.17 32.59 3.72
C LYS A 256 -5.77 31.77 2.56
N SER A 257 -5.97 30.48 2.76
CA SER A 257 -6.41 29.55 1.72
C SER A 257 -7.94 29.39 1.70
N ARG A 258 -8.50 29.16 0.51
CA ARG A 258 -9.95 28.99 0.31
C ARG A 258 -10.32 27.53 0.06
N ASN A 259 -9.47 26.76 -0.62
CA ASN A 259 -9.71 25.38 -1.03
C ASN A 259 -8.56 24.51 -0.55
N ILE A 260 -8.73 23.92 0.63
CA ILE A 260 -7.67 23.13 1.26
C ILE A 260 -7.90 21.66 0.97
N GLY A 261 -6.90 21.03 0.38
CA GLY A 261 -6.88 19.59 0.19
C GLY A 261 -6.12 18.89 1.32
N VAL A 262 -6.62 17.75 1.78
CA VAL A 262 -5.96 16.92 2.79
C VAL A 262 -5.87 15.48 2.29
N THR A 263 -4.68 14.90 2.32
CA THR A 263 -4.49 13.46 2.10
C THR A 263 -3.53 12.91 3.15
N ALA A 264 -3.42 11.59 3.24
CA ALA A 264 -2.52 10.96 4.17
C ALA A 264 -1.89 9.68 3.61
N GLY A 265 -0.66 9.42 4.03
CA GLY A 265 0.08 8.21 3.69
C GLY A 265 -0.63 6.94 4.14
N ALA A 266 -0.33 5.83 3.44
CA ALA A 266 -0.89 4.50 3.73
C ALA A 266 -0.52 3.95 5.13
N SER A 267 0.45 4.58 5.80
CA SER A 267 0.92 4.26 7.14
C SER A 267 0.52 5.30 8.20
N THR A 268 -0.35 6.26 7.86
CA THR A 268 -0.78 7.31 8.81
C THR A 268 -2.04 6.88 9.58
N PRO A 269 -1.99 6.82 10.92
CA PRO A 269 -3.15 6.48 11.75
C PRO A 269 -4.31 7.48 11.59
N ALA A 270 -5.54 6.98 11.69
CA ALA A 270 -6.75 7.80 11.61
C ALA A 270 -6.80 8.90 12.68
N ARG A 271 -6.24 8.63 13.87
CA ARG A 271 -6.16 9.61 14.96
C ARG A 271 -5.39 10.87 14.55
N ILE A 272 -4.20 10.73 13.95
CA ILE A 272 -3.38 11.88 13.52
C ILE A 272 -4.13 12.71 12.47
N ILE A 273 -4.78 12.02 11.52
CA ILE A 273 -5.58 12.67 10.48
C ILE A 273 -6.72 13.47 11.12
N LYS A 274 -7.41 12.86 12.10
CA LYS A 274 -8.49 13.50 12.84
C LYS A 274 -8.00 14.72 13.63
N GLU A 275 -6.91 14.60 14.38
CA GLU A 275 -6.32 15.71 15.14
C GLU A 275 -6.02 16.92 14.23
N VAL A 276 -5.44 16.68 13.06
CA VAL A 276 -5.18 17.76 12.07
C VAL A 276 -6.49 18.39 11.60
N LEU A 277 -7.50 17.59 11.23
CA LEU A 277 -8.79 18.10 10.73
C LEU A 277 -9.59 18.85 11.81
N ASP A 278 -9.55 18.38 13.05
CA ASP A 278 -10.21 19.01 14.19
C ASP A 278 -9.58 20.38 14.46
N THR A 279 -8.24 20.47 14.51
CA THR A 279 -7.53 21.75 14.67
C THR A 279 -7.79 22.70 13.49
N MET A 280 -7.80 22.20 12.25
CA MET A 280 -8.17 23.02 11.09
C MET A 280 -9.59 23.59 11.23
N SER A 281 -10.52 22.79 11.73
CA SER A 281 -11.92 23.19 11.91
C SER A 281 -12.09 24.21 13.04
N GLU A 282 -11.40 24.04 14.16
CA GLU A 282 -11.38 24.99 15.27
C GLU A 282 -10.82 26.35 14.86
N GLU A 283 -9.71 26.34 14.12
CA GLU A 283 -9.08 27.56 13.61
C GLU A 283 -10.01 28.33 12.66
N ILE A 284 -10.76 27.63 11.81
CA ILE A 284 -11.78 28.24 10.95
C ILE A 284 -12.92 28.85 11.79
N LYS A 285 -13.43 28.11 12.79
CA LYS A 285 -14.51 28.58 13.68
C LYS A 285 -14.10 29.83 14.47
N SER A 286 -12.83 29.93 14.86
CA SER A 286 -12.30 31.09 15.59
C SER A 286 -12.17 32.36 14.72
N GLY A 287 -12.20 32.21 13.38
CA GLY A 287 -11.99 33.28 12.40
C GLY A 287 -13.26 33.88 11.77
N GLU A 288 -14.40 33.18 11.75
CA GLU A 288 -15.66 33.65 11.14
C GLU A 288 -16.91 33.21 11.92
N THR A 289 -17.71 34.18 12.41
CA THR A 289 -19.13 33.99 12.74
C THR A 289 -19.92 33.71 11.47
N THR A 290 -20.22 32.46 11.12
CA THR A 290 -21.41 32.07 10.31
C THR A 290 -21.63 30.55 10.30
N ASN A 291 -22.91 30.17 10.14
CA ASN A 291 -23.53 28.85 10.17
C ASN A 291 -22.80 27.72 9.38
N VAL A 292 -21.90 26.99 10.03
CA VAL A 292 -21.23 25.78 9.47
C VAL A 292 -21.62 24.50 10.23
N GLU A 293 -22.52 24.61 11.22
CA GLU A 293 -22.72 23.58 12.26
C GLU A 293 -23.25 22.23 11.75
N GLU A 294 -24.07 22.17 10.70
CA GLU A 294 -24.78 20.91 10.38
C GLU A 294 -24.09 20.03 9.32
N SER A 295 -23.30 20.59 8.41
CA SER A 295 -22.76 19.83 7.28
C SER A 295 -21.51 19.01 7.59
N PHE A 296 -20.70 19.38 8.59
CA PHE A 296 -19.38 18.78 8.79
C PHE A 296 -19.38 17.61 9.78
N GLU A 297 -20.14 17.72 10.88
CA GLU A 297 -20.29 16.63 11.85
C GLU A 297 -20.95 15.40 11.21
N GLU A 298 -21.94 15.61 10.34
CA GLU A 298 -22.55 14.54 9.54
C GLU A 298 -21.56 13.89 8.57
N LEU A 299 -20.72 14.68 7.86
CA LEU A 299 -19.68 14.15 6.96
C LEU A 299 -18.56 13.41 7.73
N LEU A 300 -18.22 13.87 8.94
CA LEU A 300 -17.24 13.23 9.80
C LEU A 300 -17.78 11.88 10.31
N GLU A 301 -19.04 11.83 10.74
CA GLU A 301 -19.71 10.60 11.17
C GLU A 301 -19.93 9.60 10.02
N GLU A 302 -20.30 10.07 8.82
CA GLU A 302 -20.44 9.23 7.63
C GLU A 302 -19.09 8.66 7.18
N SER A 303 -18.01 9.45 7.21
CA SER A 303 -16.66 8.96 6.90
C SER A 303 -16.19 7.90 7.91
N LEU A 304 -16.66 7.94 9.16
CA LEU A 304 -16.37 6.94 10.19
C LEU A 304 -17.23 5.67 10.05
N LYS A 305 -18.45 5.78 9.51
CA LYS A 305 -19.33 4.63 9.23
C LYS A 305 -18.91 3.85 7.98
N ASN A 306 -18.21 4.46 7.03
CA ASN A 306 -17.77 3.83 5.78
C ASN A 306 -16.50 2.95 5.91
N LEU A 307 -16.33 2.25 7.04
CA LEU A 307 -15.27 1.25 7.24
C LEU A 307 -15.59 -0.14 6.65
N ASN A 308 -16.67 -0.28 5.87
CA ASN A 308 -17.15 -1.59 5.38
C ASN A 308 -16.47 -2.08 4.08
N THR A 309 -15.45 -1.38 3.58
CA THR A 309 -14.58 -1.89 2.51
C THR A 309 -13.28 -2.42 3.11
N ASN A 310 -12.87 -3.61 2.67
CA ASN A 310 -11.80 -4.47 3.19
C ASN A 310 -12.18 -5.49 4.28
N GLU A 311 -13.47 -5.81 4.44
CA GLU A 311 -13.90 -6.95 5.25
C GLU A 311 -13.62 -8.27 4.52
N ARG A 312 -13.10 -9.28 5.24
CA ARG A 312 -12.92 -10.64 4.74
C ARG A 312 -14.19 -11.44 4.95
N VAL A 313 -14.71 -12.01 3.88
CA VAL A 313 -15.89 -12.86 3.90
C VAL A 313 -15.60 -14.17 3.16
N MET A 314 -16.19 -15.26 3.64
CA MET A 314 -16.17 -16.52 2.90
C MET A 314 -17.34 -16.50 1.91
N GLY A 315 -17.04 -16.59 0.61
CA GLY A 315 -18.03 -16.67 -0.44
C GLY A 315 -18.10 -18.05 -1.07
N THR A 316 -19.30 -18.46 -1.48
CA THR A 316 -19.51 -19.69 -2.25
C THR A 316 -19.73 -19.34 -3.72
N VAL A 317 -18.99 -19.96 -4.63
CA VAL A 317 -19.13 -19.70 -6.07
C VAL A 317 -20.51 -20.17 -6.57
N ILE A 318 -21.34 -19.25 -7.06
CA ILE A 318 -22.68 -19.53 -7.58
C ILE A 318 -22.63 -19.80 -9.09
N SER A 319 -21.89 -18.96 -9.83
CA SER A 319 -21.80 -19.06 -11.28
C SER A 319 -20.46 -18.51 -11.78
N ILE A 320 -20.04 -19.01 -12.93
CA ILE A 320 -18.78 -18.64 -13.59
C ILE A 320 -19.14 -18.10 -14.97
N ALA A 321 -18.77 -16.85 -15.23
CA ALA A 321 -18.87 -16.21 -16.53
C ALA A 321 -17.46 -16.03 -17.13
N PRO A 322 -17.33 -15.76 -18.44
CA PRO A 322 -16.03 -15.64 -19.10
C PRO A 322 -15.11 -14.56 -18.50
N ASN A 323 -15.68 -13.51 -17.91
CA ASN A 323 -14.95 -12.33 -17.42
C ASN A 323 -15.11 -12.09 -15.90
N GLU A 324 -15.93 -12.87 -15.21
CA GLU A 324 -16.21 -12.69 -13.78
C GLU A 324 -16.75 -13.97 -13.15
N VAL A 325 -16.60 -14.09 -11.83
CA VAL A 325 -17.19 -15.15 -11.02
C VAL A 325 -18.15 -14.54 -10.01
N GLN A 326 -19.35 -15.08 -9.95
CA GLN A 326 -20.39 -14.65 -9.02
C GLN A 326 -20.34 -15.50 -7.76
N VAL A 327 -20.40 -14.85 -6.61
CA VAL A 327 -20.17 -15.46 -5.30
C VAL A 327 -21.27 -15.05 -4.32
N ASP A 328 -21.81 -16.01 -3.59
CA ASP A 328 -22.70 -15.78 -2.46
C ASP A 328 -21.86 -15.58 -1.22
N VAL A 329 -21.86 -14.37 -0.66
CA VAL A 329 -21.12 -14.01 0.55
C VAL A 329 -21.99 -14.02 1.81
N GLY A 330 -23.17 -14.66 1.76
CA GLY A 330 -24.10 -14.73 2.90
C GLY A 330 -24.80 -13.40 3.20
N ARG A 331 -24.91 -12.52 2.19
CA ARG A 331 -25.59 -11.22 2.27
C ARG A 331 -26.71 -11.14 1.24
N LYS A 332 -27.57 -10.12 1.33
CA LYS A 332 -28.70 -9.92 0.39
C LYS A 332 -28.27 -9.68 -1.07
N GLN A 333 -27.00 -9.40 -1.32
CA GLN A 333 -26.46 -9.08 -2.65
C GLN A 333 -25.39 -10.09 -3.07
N THR A 334 -25.36 -10.42 -4.36
CA THR A 334 -24.34 -11.27 -4.98
C THR A 334 -23.03 -10.50 -5.18
N GLY A 335 -21.91 -11.08 -4.77
CA GLY A 335 -20.58 -10.54 -5.03
C GLY A 335 -20.06 -10.90 -6.44
N PHE A 336 -19.19 -10.07 -7.00
CA PHE A 336 -18.56 -10.27 -8.31
C PHE A 336 -17.05 -10.21 -8.19
N VAL A 337 -16.37 -11.23 -8.71
CA VAL A 337 -14.90 -11.36 -8.69
C VAL A 337 -14.38 -11.35 -10.12
N PRO A 338 -13.61 -10.32 -10.54
CA PRO A 338 -13.00 -10.28 -11.88
C PRO A 338 -11.95 -11.39 -12.06
N VAL A 339 -11.78 -11.90 -13.29
CA VAL A 339 -10.79 -12.97 -13.58
C VAL A 339 -9.36 -12.57 -13.19
N SER A 340 -9.02 -11.29 -13.33
CA SER A 340 -7.72 -10.73 -12.95
C SER A 340 -7.39 -10.89 -11.47
N GLU A 341 -8.41 -11.11 -10.62
CA GLU A 341 -8.26 -11.37 -9.18
C GLU A 341 -8.20 -12.87 -8.86
N LEU A 342 -8.60 -13.75 -9.79
CA LEU A 342 -8.57 -15.21 -9.61
C LEU A 342 -7.26 -15.85 -10.05
N SER A 343 -6.66 -15.37 -11.14
CA SER A 343 -5.40 -15.91 -11.68
C SER A 343 -4.43 -14.82 -12.14
N ASN A 344 -3.15 -15.12 -11.97
CA ASN A 344 -2.04 -14.25 -12.37
C ASN A 344 -1.57 -14.51 -13.81
N ASP A 345 -2.10 -15.53 -14.47
CA ASP A 345 -1.81 -15.87 -15.86
C ASP A 345 -2.94 -15.34 -16.75
N PRO A 346 -2.67 -14.40 -17.68
CA PRO A 346 -3.67 -13.83 -18.57
C PRO A 346 -4.25 -14.83 -19.58
N THR A 347 -3.74 -16.06 -19.63
CA THR A 347 -4.20 -17.12 -20.54
C THR A 347 -5.13 -18.15 -19.88
N VAL A 348 -5.26 -18.11 -18.54
CA VAL A 348 -6.07 -19.06 -17.77
C VAL A 348 -7.54 -18.62 -17.73
N LYS A 349 -8.47 -19.56 -17.96
CA LYS A 349 -9.91 -19.29 -17.88
C LYS A 349 -10.42 -19.43 -16.44
N PRO A 350 -11.46 -18.69 -16.04
CA PRO A 350 -12.05 -18.80 -14.69
C PRO A 350 -12.46 -20.23 -14.30
N GLU A 351 -12.97 -20.99 -15.27
CA GLU A 351 -13.41 -22.38 -15.12
C GLU A 351 -12.29 -23.36 -14.73
N ASP A 352 -11.03 -22.98 -15.00
CA ASP A 352 -9.85 -23.78 -14.65
C ASP A 352 -9.36 -23.50 -13.22
N VAL A 353 -9.83 -22.41 -12.60
CA VAL A 353 -9.34 -21.90 -11.31
C VAL A 353 -10.31 -22.23 -10.16
N VAL A 354 -11.61 -22.10 -10.40
CA VAL A 354 -12.66 -22.32 -9.40
C VAL A 354 -13.83 -23.09 -10.00
N LYS A 355 -14.54 -23.85 -9.18
CA LYS A 355 -15.76 -24.57 -9.56
C LYS A 355 -16.97 -24.02 -8.82
N VAL A 356 -18.15 -24.16 -9.42
CA VAL A 356 -19.42 -23.84 -8.76
C VAL A 356 -19.56 -24.69 -7.50
N GLY A 357 -19.80 -24.04 -6.36
CA GLY A 357 -19.84 -24.64 -5.03
C GLY A 357 -18.54 -24.54 -4.21
N ASP A 358 -17.44 -24.06 -4.79
CA ASP A 358 -16.20 -23.84 -4.03
C ASP A 358 -16.35 -22.68 -3.03
N GLN A 359 -15.78 -22.85 -1.84
CA GLN A 359 -15.66 -21.78 -0.85
C GLN A 359 -14.33 -21.04 -1.02
N ILE A 360 -14.40 -19.74 -1.27
CA ILE A 360 -13.24 -18.88 -1.46
C ILE A 360 -13.25 -17.71 -0.47
N GLU A 361 -12.07 -17.36 0.05
CA GLU A 361 -11.90 -16.19 0.92
C GLU A 361 -11.85 -14.94 0.05
N LEU A 362 -12.73 -13.98 0.31
CA LEU A 362 -12.93 -12.79 -0.51
C LEU A 362 -12.75 -11.53 0.31
N LEU A 363 -12.31 -10.46 -0.34
CA LEU A 363 -12.18 -9.14 0.24
C LEU A 363 -13.20 -8.20 -0.42
N ILE A 364 -14.08 -7.59 0.37
CA ILE A 364 -15.06 -6.64 -0.17
C ILE A 364 -14.33 -5.36 -0.56
N MET A 365 -14.12 -5.15 -1.86
CA MET A 365 -13.41 -3.97 -2.39
C MET A 365 -14.30 -2.74 -2.52
N LYS A 366 -15.58 -2.93 -2.87
CA LYS A 366 -16.61 -1.90 -2.98
C LYS A 366 -17.98 -2.51 -2.67
N THR A 367 -18.82 -1.75 -1.96
CA THR A 367 -20.25 -2.03 -1.81
C THR A 367 -21.01 -1.01 -2.66
N ASN A 368 -21.83 -1.48 -3.61
CA ASN A 368 -22.72 -0.60 -4.35
C ASN A 368 -24.07 -0.60 -3.64
N ASP A 369 -24.33 0.42 -2.84
CA ASP A 369 -25.66 0.67 -2.24
C ASP A 369 -26.56 1.42 -3.24
N GLN A 370 -26.62 0.95 -4.49
CA GLN A 370 -27.76 1.29 -5.33
C GLN A 370 -28.88 0.34 -4.93
N GLU A 371 -29.87 0.87 -4.21
CA GLU A 371 -31.20 0.27 -4.15
C GLU A 371 -31.61 -0.11 -5.57
N GLY A 372 -31.68 -1.41 -5.81
CA GLY A 372 -32.17 -1.94 -7.08
C GLY A 372 -33.59 -1.46 -7.31
N THR A 373 -33.81 -0.85 -8.46
CA THR A 373 -35.08 -0.96 -9.19
C THR A 373 -34.85 -1.73 -10.46
#